data_AF-A0A550GJU6-F1
#
_entry.id   AF-A0A550GJU6-F1
#
_cell.length_a   1.000
_cell.length_b   1.000
_cell.length_c   1.000
_cell.angle_alpha   90.00
_cell.angle_beta   90.00
_cell.angle_gamma   90.00
#
_symmetry.space_group_name_H-M   'P 1'
#
loop_
_entity.id
_entity.type
_entity.pdbx_description
1 polymer ?
#
loop_
_entity_poly.entity_id
_entity_poly.type
_entity_poly.pdbx_seq_one_letter_code
_entity_poly.pdbx_strand_id
1 'polypeptide(L)'
;MDLWSAAKTTLRSKRFWLWQIVGVFIYAIPVAVRFATSSNVLPILSLLETPWIDHYVPGNLVEKILVGAFFPGGAGAVAGEIFFSNRNGTIIQGRSKYFARLGGALAWTATWTIFQFWGNLQNIMGPYGGNIFEYPSVYPLNLLIASFSIFTPDVIHYIKRSAVWGYHRFQGKNALISRSSKLISRFALLQRLCHFMLGGKTGR
;
A
#
# COMPACT_ATOMS: atom_id res chain seq x y z
N MET A 1 -9.62 17.67 -24.05
CA MET A 1 -10.33 18.25 -22.89
C MET A 1 -9.55 19.47 -22.40
N ASP A 2 -10.22 20.53 -21.96
CA ASP A 2 -9.56 21.65 -21.27
C ASP A 2 -8.92 21.18 -19.95
N LEU A 3 -7.91 21.93 -19.47
CA LEU A 3 -7.18 21.57 -18.25
C LEU A 3 -8.08 21.53 -17.02
N TRP A 4 -9.03 22.47 -16.93
CA TRP A 4 -9.93 22.57 -15.80
C TRP A 4 -10.88 21.37 -15.72
N SER A 5 -11.51 20.97 -16.82
CA SER A 5 -12.34 19.76 -16.82
C SER A 5 -11.53 18.50 -16.51
N ALA A 6 -10.28 18.39 -16.97
CA ALA A 6 -9.41 17.26 -16.64
C ALA A 6 -9.11 17.20 -15.14
N ALA A 7 -8.81 18.34 -14.50
CA ALA A 7 -8.65 18.43 -13.06
C ALA A 7 -9.94 18.05 -12.32
N LYS A 8 -11.08 18.62 -12.71
CA LYS A 8 -12.40 18.32 -12.10
C LYS A 8 -12.75 16.84 -12.20
N THR A 9 -12.48 16.21 -13.33
CA THR A 9 -12.72 14.77 -13.54
C THR A 9 -11.79 13.92 -12.67
N THR A 10 -10.54 14.36 -12.51
CA THR A 10 -9.57 13.71 -11.62
C THR A 10 -10.03 13.76 -10.17
N LEU A 11 -10.50 14.91 -9.69
CA LEU A 11 -11.04 15.10 -8.35
C LEU A 11 -12.34 14.32 -8.09
N ARG A 12 -13.06 13.91 -9.14
CA ARG A 12 -14.25 13.04 -9.01
C ARG A 12 -13.89 11.54 -8.99
N SER A 13 -12.64 11.18 -9.26
CA SER A 13 -12.22 9.78 -9.31
C SER A 13 -12.15 9.17 -7.92
N LYS A 14 -12.89 8.07 -7.72
CA LYS A 14 -12.79 7.26 -6.49
C LYS A 14 -11.37 6.72 -6.27
N ARG A 15 -10.68 6.37 -7.37
CA ARG A 15 -9.30 5.86 -7.32
C ARG A 15 -8.34 6.94 -6.82
N PHE A 16 -8.54 8.19 -7.23
CA PHE A 16 -7.77 9.33 -6.72
C PHE A 16 -7.92 9.46 -5.21
N TRP A 17 -9.16 9.56 -4.72
CA TRP A 17 -9.42 9.74 -3.28
C TRP A 17 -8.98 8.56 -2.42
N LEU A 18 -9.16 7.33 -2.90
CA LEU A 18 -8.66 6.15 -2.18
C LEU A 18 -7.15 6.25 -1.92
N TRP A 19 -6.37 6.67 -2.92
CA TRP A 19 -4.93 6.83 -2.78
C TRP A 19 -4.54 8.00 -1.88
N GLN A 20 -5.23 9.13 -1.97
CA GLN A 20 -4.97 10.28 -1.09
C GLN A 20 -5.26 9.93 0.37
N ILE A 21 -6.43 9.34 0.64
CA ILE A 21 -6.86 9.00 2.00
C ILE A 21 -5.95 7.93 2.61
N VAL A 22 -5.70 6.83 1.89
CA VAL A 22 -4.81 5.77 2.38
C VAL A 22 -3.39 6.32 2.60
N GLY A 23 -2.90 7.15 1.68
CA GLY A 23 -1.60 7.80 1.81
C GLY A 23 -1.50 8.67 3.06
N VAL A 24 -2.50 9.52 3.32
CA VAL A 24 -2.56 10.37 4.51
C VAL A 24 -2.60 9.54 5.79
N PHE A 25 -3.37 8.44 5.83
CA PHE A 25 -3.39 7.56 7.00
C PHE A 25 -2.03 6.89 7.26
N ILE A 26 -1.39 6.35 6.21
CA ILE A 26 -0.06 5.74 6.33
C ILE A 26 0.96 6.75 6.83
N TYR A 27 0.90 8.00 6.35
CA TYR A 27 1.76 9.09 6.81
C TYR A 27 1.48 9.52 8.25
N ALA A 28 0.20 9.57 8.65
CA ALA A 28 -0.21 10.03 9.97
C ALA A 28 0.12 9.04 11.10
N ILE A 29 0.18 7.73 10.82
CA ILE A 29 0.45 6.71 11.84
C ILE A 29 1.80 6.95 12.55
N PRO A 30 2.95 7.09 11.84
CA PRO A 30 4.21 7.42 12.49
C PRO A 30 4.15 8.68 13.36
N VAL A 31 3.54 9.74 12.84
CA VAL A 31 3.41 11.02 13.56
C VAL A 31 2.63 10.80 14.85
N ALA A 32 1.46 10.15 14.79
CA ALA A 32 0.63 9.88 15.95
C ALA A 32 1.36 9.03 17.00
N VAL A 33 2.12 8.01 16.58
CA VAL A 33 2.91 7.18 17.50
C VAL A 33 4.03 7.98 18.17
N ARG A 34 4.74 8.86 17.44
CA ARG A 34 5.74 9.75 18.04
C ARG A 34 5.13 10.70 19.06
N PHE A 35 3.93 11.21 18.78
CA PHE A 35 3.19 12.02 19.74
C PHE A 35 2.73 11.25 20.97
N ALA A 36 2.32 10.00 20.81
CA ALA A 36 1.89 9.16 21.93
C ALA A 36 3.06 8.67 22.80
N THR A 37 4.23 8.45 22.21
CA THR A 37 5.41 7.87 22.89
C THR A 37 6.45 8.90 23.31
N SER A 38 6.33 10.15 22.85
CA SER A 38 7.36 11.19 22.96
C SER A 38 8.75 10.76 22.46
N SER A 39 8.80 9.70 21.63
CA SER A 39 10.02 9.16 21.05
C SER A 39 10.16 9.61 19.60
N ASN A 40 11.39 9.88 19.16
CA ASN A 40 11.71 10.16 17.76
C ASN A 40 11.73 8.91 16.87
N VAL A 41 11.82 7.73 17.49
CA VAL A 41 12.04 6.46 16.80
C VAL A 41 10.83 5.55 17.01
N LEU A 42 10.29 5.00 15.92
CA LEU A 42 9.26 3.98 15.99
C LEU A 42 9.88 2.63 16.43
N PRO A 43 9.29 1.92 17.44
CA PRO A 43 9.88 0.70 18.00
C PRO A 43 10.07 -0.45 17.00
N ILE A 44 9.27 -0.51 15.94
CA ILE A 44 9.33 -1.58 14.93
C ILE A 44 10.46 -1.35 13.91
N LEU A 45 10.90 -0.09 13.74
CA LEU A 45 11.84 0.31 12.70
C LEU A 45 13.24 0.64 13.25
N SER A 46 13.40 0.76 14.57
CA SER A 46 14.71 0.80 15.24
C SER A 46 15.55 -0.46 14.99
N LEU A 47 14.91 -1.58 14.67
CA LEU A 47 15.58 -2.85 14.31
C LEU A 47 16.38 -2.76 13.00
N LEU A 48 16.09 -1.75 12.16
CA LEU A 48 16.76 -1.50 10.88
C LEU A 48 17.55 -0.18 10.88
N GLU A 49 17.69 0.46 12.04
CA GLU A 49 18.57 1.62 12.18
C GLU A 49 20.01 1.18 11.90
N THR A 50 20.58 1.68 10.80
CA THR A 50 21.98 1.48 10.47
C THR A 50 22.82 2.56 11.15
N PRO A 51 23.61 2.25 12.19
CA PRO A 51 24.37 3.25 12.95
C PRO A 51 25.61 3.84 12.23
N TRP A 52 25.73 3.70 10.90
CA TRP A 52 27.02 3.87 10.20
C TRP A 52 27.05 4.99 9.14
N ILE A 53 25.95 5.71 8.88
CA ILE A 53 25.94 6.80 7.87
C ILE A 53 25.54 8.10 8.55
N ASP A 54 26.47 8.63 9.34
CA ASP A 54 26.17 9.54 10.44
C ASP A 54 25.58 10.91 10.07
N HIS A 55 25.60 11.39 8.82
CA HIS A 55 25.22 12.80 8.55
C HIS A 55 24.28 13.05 7.36
N TYR A 56 23.99 12.06 6.51
CA TYR A 56 23.21 12.28 5.28
C TYR A 56 22.03 11.34 5.08
N VAL A 57 21.98 10.22 5.80
CA VAL A 57 20.90 9.25 5.70
C VAL A 57 20.10 9.29 6.99
N PRO A 58 18.81 9.63 6.95
CA PRO A 58 18.00 9.68 8.15
C PRO A 58 17.91 8.26 8.75
N GLY A 59 18.08 8.14 10.08
CA GLY A 59 18.05 6.83 10.77
C GLY A 59 16.77 6.02 10.52
N ASN A 60 15.66 6.71 10.23
CA ASN A 60 14.37 6.13 9.86
C ASN A 60 14.21 5.94 8.34
N LEU A 61 15.28 5.70 7.58
CA LEU A 61 15.24 5.62 6.11
C LEU A 61 14.17 4.64 5.59
N VAL A 62 14.05 3.45 6.20
CA VAL A 62 13.06 2.44 5.79
C VAL A 62 11.63 2.94 5.98
N GLU A 63 11.35 3.57 7.13
CA GLU A 63 10.07 4.24 7.39
C GLU A 63 9.77 5.26 6.29
N LYS A 64 10.77 6.08 5.98
CA LYS A 64 10.66 7.17 5.03
C LYS A 64 10.44 6.68 3.60
N ILE A 65 11.13 5.61 3.20
CA ILE A 65 10.90 4.95 1.92
C ILE A 65 9.49 4.37 1.87
N LEU A 66 9.06 3.65 2.90
CA LEU A 66 7.72 3.04 2.93
C LEU A 66 6.63 4.11 2.91
N VAL A 67 6.70 5.12 3.78
CA VAL A 67 5.72 6.20 3.83
C VAL A 67 5.75 6.99 2.52
N GLY A 68 6.93 7.42 2.05
CA GLY A 68 7.11 8.17 0.81
C GLY A 68 6.71 7.40 -0.46
N ALA A 69 6.79 6.07 -0.44
CA ALA A 69 6.29 5.20 -1.50
C ALA A 69 4.78 5.34 -1.70
N PHE A 70 4.03 5.58 -0.62
CA PHE A 70 2.58 5.78 -0.66
C PHE A 70 2.21 7.27 -0.75
N PHE A 71 2.77 8.10 0.13
CA PHE A 71 2.46 9.53 0.20
C PHE A 71 3.71 10.36 0.55
N PRO A 72 4.00 11.45 -0.18
CA PRO A 72 3.24 11.99 -1.31
C PRO A 72 3.45 11.26 -2.65
N GLY A 73 4.49 10.43 -2.78
CA GLY A 73 4.95 9.89 -4.07
C GLY A 73 3.90 9.04 -4.82
N GLY A 74 3.42 7.95 -4.21
CA GLY A 74 2.47 7.03 -4.84
C GLY A 74 1.10 7.68 -5.14
N ALA A 75 0.61 8.49 -4.20
CA ALA A 75 -0.61 9.27 -4.37
C ALA A 75 -0.49 10.27 -5.52
N GLY A 76 0.65 10.98 -5.63
CA GLY A 76 0.98 11.85 -6.74
C GLY A 76 1.07 11.11 -8.07
N ALA A 77 1.69 9.92 -8.08
CA ALA A 77 1.77 9.08 -9.27
C ALA A 77 0.39 8.72 -9.82
N VAL A 78 -0.53 8.28 -8.95
CA VAL A 78 -1.90 7.96 -9.34
C VAL A 78 -2.67 9.20 -9.79
N ALA A 79 -2.47 10.34 -9.13
CA ALA A 79 -3.07 11.60 -9.55
C ALA A 79 -2.62 12.01 -10.96
N GLY A 80 -1.32 11.94 -11.25
CA GLY A 80 -0.76 12.22 -12.57
C GLY A 80 -1.28 11.26 -13.65
N GLU A 81 -1.33 9.95 -13.35
CA GLU A 81 -1.88 8.96 -14.28
C GLU A 81 -3.33 9.27 -14.67
N ILE A 82 -4.18 9.55 -13.67
CA ILE A 82 -5.61 9.85 -13.89
C ILE A 82 -5.76 11.17 -14.64
N PHE A 83 -5.02 12.21 -14.24
CA PHE A 83 -5.09 13.53 -14.87
C PHE A 83 -4.72 13.46 -16.36
N PHE A 84 -3.60 12.83 -16.70
CA PHE A 84 -3.18 12.71 -18.10
C PHE A 84 -4.11 11.81 -18.91
N SER A 85 -4.65 10.74 -18.32
CA SER A 85 -5.66 9.91 -18.99
C SER A 85 -6.92 10.72 -19.30
N ASN A 86 -7.42 11.52 -18.34
CA ASN A 86 -8.57 12.40 -18.54
C ASN A 86 -8.27 13.51 -19.57
N ARG A 87 -7.05 14.05 -19.58
CA ARG A 87 -6.65 15.12 -20.51
C ARG A 87 -6.61 14.65 -21.96
N ASN A 88 -6.16 13.42 -22.17
CA ASN A 88 -6.02 12.79 -23.49
C ASN A 88 -7.30 12.07 -23.95
N GLY A 89 -8.26 11.84 -23.04
CA GLY A 89 -9.50 11.12 -23.33
C GLY A 89 -9.31 9.62 -23.58
N THR A 90 -8.11 9.09 -23.31
CA THR A 90 -7.74 7.69 -23.54
C THR A 90 -6.98 7.13 -22.35
N ILE A 91 -7.01 5.81 -22.19
CA ILE A 91 -6.23 5.12 -21.17
C ILE A 91 -4.76 5.17 -21.58
N ILE A 92 -3.93 5.84 -20.79
CA ILE A 92 -2.49 5.91 -21.03
C ILE A 92 -1.82 4.57 -20.71
N GLN A 93 -0.90 4.14 -21.57
CA GLN A 93 -0.21 2.85 -21.46
C GLN A 93 1.30 3.00 -21.69
N GLY A 94 2.05 1.93 -21.41
CA GLY A 94 3.49 1.85 -21.66
C GLY A 94 4.28 2.99 -21.00
N ARG A 95 5.20 3.60 -21.76
CA ARG A 95 6.09 4.67 -21.27
C ARG A 95 5.32 5.92 -20.85
N SER A 96 4.29 6.32 -21.60
CA SER A 96 3.49 7.52 -21.31
C SER A 96 2.79 7.43 -19.96
N LYS A 97 2.35 6.24 -19.55
CA LYS A 97 1.83 5.98 -18.21
C LYS A 97 2.85 6.31 -17.13
N TYR A 98 4.10 5.84 -17.28
CA TYR A 98 5.14 6.07 -16.27
C TYR A 98 5.62 7.52 -16.25
N PHE A 99 5.68 8.21 -17.39
CA PHE A 99 5.96 9.65 -17.42
C PHE A 99 4.86 10.47 -16.74
N ALA A 100 3.58 10.15 -16.98
CA ALA A 100 2.48 10.80 -16.29
C ALA A 100 2.53 10.57 -14.77
N ARG A 101 2.88 9.35 -14.35
CA ARG A 101 3.11 9.03 -12.94
C ARG A 101 4.28 9.79 -12.34
N LEU A 102 5.41 9.86 -13.05
CA LEU A 102 6.59 10.59 -12.59
C LEU A 102 6.28 12.08 -12.42
N GLY A 103 5.66 12.70 -13.42
CA GLY A 103 5.24 14.10 -13.34
C GLY A 103 4.29 14.35 -12.18
N GLY A 104 3.30 13.47 -11.97
CA GLY A 104 2.38 13.54 -10.84
C GLY A 104 3.09 13.37 -9.49
N ALA A 105 3.96 12.37 -9.35
CA ALA A 105 4.71 12.09 -8.13
C ALA A 105 5.63 13.25 -7.75
N LEU A 106 6.37 13.79 -8.72
CA LEU A 106 7.27 14.92 -8.49
C LEU A 106 6.49 16.19 -8.14
N ALA A 107 5.41 16.51 -8.87
CA ALA A 107 4.60 17.69 -8.56
C ALA A 107 3.99 17.60 -7.15
N TRP A 108 3.39 16.46 -6.80
CA TRP A 108 2.79 16.27 -5.48
C TRP A 108 3.82 16.33 -4.35
N THR A 109 4.98 15.71 -4.56
CA THR A 109 6.08 15.72 -3.59
C THR A 109 6.70 17.09 -3.46
N ALA A 110 6.85 17.84 -4.55
CA ALA A 110 7.31 19.22 -4.50
C ALA A 110 6.34 20.12 -3.71
N THR A 111 5.03 19.99 -3.95
CA THR A 111 4.01 20.69 -3.15
C THR A 111 4.11 20.33 -1.68
N TRP A 112 4.28 19.05 -1.35
CA TRP A 112 4.47 18.60 0.02
C TRP A 112 5.75 19.15 0.65
N THR A 113 6.86 19.15 -0.08
CA THR A 113 8.13 19.72 0.35
C THR A 113 8.03 21.22 0.64
N ILE A 114 7.32 21.97 -0.20
CA ILE A 114 7.07 23.41 0.05
C ILE A 114 6.26 23.59 1.33
N PHE A 115 5.24 22.76 1.56
CA PHE A 115 4.46 22.78 2.80
C PHE A 115 5.33 22.45 4.02
N GLN A 116 6.20 21.42 3.93
CA GLN A 116 7.15 21.05 4.97
C GLN A 116 8.13 22.18 5.25
N PHE A 117 8.65 22.85 4.21
CA PHE A 117 9.55 23.98 4.35
C PHE A 117 8.88 25.14 5.08
N TRP A 118 7.67 25.50 4.65
CA TRP A 118 6.89 26.55 5.29
C TRP A 118 6.64 26.25 6.78
N GLY A 119 6.26 25.01 7.11
CA GLY A 119 6.08 24.58 8.49
C GLY A 119 7.40 24.60 9.29
N ASN A 120 8.50 24.17 8.68
CA ASN A 120 9.81 24.16 9.31
C ASN A 120 10.26 25.58 9.70
N LEU A 121 10.02 26.58 8.86
CA LEU A 121 10.30 27.98 9.16
C LEU A 121 9.54 28.53 10.39
N GLN A 122 8.39 27.95 10.73
CA GLN A 122 7.62 28.35 11.91
C GLN A 122 8.19 27.76 13.22
N ASN A 123 9.19 26.88 13.13
CA ASN A 123 9.84 26.24 14.27
C ASN A 123 8.87 25.61 15.28
N ILE A 124 7.82 24.93 14.77
CA ILE A 124 6.82 24.29 15.62
C ILE A 124 7.48 23.10 16.34
N MET A 125 7.65 23.24 17.65
CA MET A 125 8.25 22.22 18.51
C MET A 125 7.34 21.01 18.67
N GLY A 126 7.90 19.84 18.38
CA GLY A 126 7.29 18.55 18.62
C GLY A 126 7.53 18.05 20.04
N PRO A 127 6.83 16.97 20.44
CA PRO A 127 6.91 16.38 21.79
C PRO A 127 8.28 15.77 22.13
N TYR A 128 9.18 15.70 21.16
CA TYR A 128 10.51 15.11 21.23
C TYR A 128 11.65 16.15 21.14
N GLY A 129 11.34 17.44 21.36
CA GLY A 129 12.33 18.52 21.45
C GLY A 129 12.93 18.98 20.12
N GLY A 130 12.33 18.62 18.99
CA GLY A 130 12.74 19.01 17.63
C GLY A 130 11.57 19.56 16.82
N ASN A 131 11.84 20.13 15.65
CA ASN A 131 10.79 20.61 14.74
C ASN A 131 9.93 19.44 14.26
N ILE A 132 8.60 19.61 14.21
CA ILE A 132 7.69 18.59 13.66
C ILE A 132 7.84 18.41 12.15
N PHE A 133 8.34 19.44 11.47
CA PHE A 133 8.58 19.42 10.03
C PHE A 133 10.02 19.03 9.70
N GLU A 134 10.18 18.34 8.58
CA GLU A 134 11.47 17.83 8.15
C GLU A 134 12.47 18.97 7.83
N TYR A 135 13.76 18.74 8.10
CA TYR A 135 14.81 19.69 7.78
C TYR A 135 15.07 19.75 6.27
N PRO A 136 15.36 20.91 5.65
CA PRO A 136 15.45 21.03 4.20
C PRO A 136 16.48 20.13 3.50
N SER A 137 17.54 19.69 4.20
CA SER A 137 18.55 18.78 3.63
C SER A 137 17.98 17.43 3.19
N VAL A 138 16.81 17.01 3.69
CA VAL A 138 16.17 15.74 3.33
C VAL A 138 15.26 15.82 2.11
N TYR A 139 14.98 17.02 1.59
CA TYR A 139 14.05 17.20 0.47
C TYR A 139 14.51 16.56 -0.85
N PRO A 140 15.80 16.59 -1.22
CA PRO A 140 16.28 15.86 -2.39
C PRO A 140 15.99 14.35 -2.30
N LEU A 141 16.13 13.78 -1.10
CA LEU A 141 15.79 12.38 -0.85
C LEU A 141 14.29 12.12 -1.03
N ASN A 142 13.41 13.03 -0.60
CA ASN A 142 11.97 12.89 -0.82
C ASN A 142 11.61 12.84 -2.31
N LEU A 143 12.24 13.70 -3.13
CA LEU A 143 12.05 13.71 -4.58
C LEU A 143 12.59 12.44 -5.24
N LEU A 144 13.72 11.93 -4.76
CA LEU A 144 14.28 10.65 -5.21
C LEU A 144 13.32 9.50 -4.90
N ILE A 145 12.83 9.41 -3.67
CA ILE A 145 11.84 8.40 -3.26
C ILE A 145 10.60 8.50 -4.15
N ALA A 146 10.05 9.71 -4.33
CA ALA A 146 8.90 9.94 -5.19
C ALA A 146 9.11 9.48 -6.64
N SER A 147 10.32 9.59 -7.16
CA SER A 147 10.68 9.12 -8.51
C SER A 147 10.57 7.59 -8.60
N PHE A 148 10.92 6.86 -7.54
CA PHE A 148 10.74 5.41 -7.46
C PHE A 148 9.31 5.01 -7.10
N SER A 149 8.56 5.87 -6.40
CA SER A 149 7.16 5.62 -6.02
C SER A 149 6.19 5.48 -7.19
N ILE A 150 6.63 5.79 -8.42
CA ILE A 150 5.83 5.57 -9.64
C ILE A 150 5.45 4.10 -9.86
N PHE A 151 6.22 3.17 -9.28
CA PHE A 151 5.98 1.73 -9.37
C PHE A 151 5.06 1.21 -8.25
N THR A 152 4.89 1.94 -7.15
CA THR A 152 4.07 1.54 -6.00
C THR A 152 2.66 1.08 -6.41
N PRO A 153 1.94 1.78 -7.31
CA PRO A 153 0.60 1.34 -7.70
C PRO A 153 0.56 -0.02 -8.41
N ASP A 154 1.60 -0.35 -9.17
CA ASP A 154 1.69 -1.65 -9.86
C ASP A 154 2.08 -2.77 -8.89
N VAL A 155 2.98 -2.49 -7.94
CA VAL A 155 3.33 -3.43 -6.85
C VAL A 155 2.11 -3.77 -6.02
N ILE A 156 1.32 -2.78 -5.59
CA ILE A 156 0.09 -3.01 -4.84
C ILE A 156 -0.93 -3.80 -5.67
N HIS A 157 -1.07 -3.48 -6.95
CA HIS A 157 -1.96 -4.22 -7.84
C HIS A 157 -1.54 -5.70 -7.95
N TYR A 158 -0.24 -5.96 -8.11
CA TYR A 158 0.32 -7.30 -8.14
C TYR A 158 0.07 -8.06 -6.84
N ILE A 159 0.36 -7.46 -5.69
CA ILE A 159 0.11 -8.07 -4.37
C ILE A 159 -1.37 -8.40 -4.20
N LYS A 160 -2.27 -7.46 -4.53
CA LYS A 160 -3.72 -7.68 -4.46
C LYS A 160 -4.15 -8.87 -5.32
N ARG A 161 -3.65 -8.94 -6.56
CA ARG A 161 -3.96 -10.03 -7.49
C ARG A 161 -3.47 -11.38 -6.95
N SER A 162 -2.25 -11.42 -6.44
CA SER A 162 -1.66 -12.63 -5.85
C SER A 162 -2.41 -13.09 -4.61
N ALA A 163 -2.84 -12.16 -3.75
CA ALA A 163 -3.65 -12.46 -2.57
C ALA A 163 -5.02 -13.05 -2.93
N VAL A 164 -5.71 -12.44 -3.90
CA VAL A 164 -7.01 -12.95 -4.40
C VAL A 164 -6.86 -14.34 -5.01
N TRP A 165 -5.81 -14.55 -5.82
CA TRP A 165 -5.52 -15.86 -6.41
C TRP A 165 -5.23 -16.92 -5.34
N GLY A 166 -4.40 -16.58 -4.34
CA GLY A 166 -4.11 -17.45 -3.21
C GLY A 166 -5.38 -17.83 -2.46
N TYR A 167 -6.22 -16.84 -2.13
CA TYR A 167 -7.49 -17.05 -1.45
C TYR A 167 -8.41 -18.03 -2.20
N HIS A 168 -8.61 -17.84 -3.50
CA HIS A 168 -9.42 -18.76 -4.30
C HIS A 168 -8.83 -20.17 -4.37
N ARG A 169 -7.50 -20.30 -4.45
CA ARG A 169 -6.83 -21.61 -4.42
C ARG A 169 -7.04 -22.33 -3.09
N PHE A 170 -7.01 -21.62 -1.97
CA PHE A 170 -7.30 -22.17 -0.65
C PHE A 170 -8.77 -22.58 -0.51
N GLN A 171 -9.71 -21.73 -0.93
CA GLN A 171 -11.13 -22.08 -0.90
C GLN A 171 -11.48 -23.28 -1.79
N GLY A 172 -10.90 -23.36 -3.00
CA GLY A 172 -11.10 -24.50 -3.90
C GLY A 172 -10.61 -25.82 -3.30
N LYS A 173 -9.49 -25.81 -2.58
CA LYS A 173 -8.98 -26.98 -1.83
C LYS A 173 -9.92 -27.37 -0.69
N ASN A 174 -10.43 -26.41 0.07
CA ASN A 174 -11.37 -26.68 1.17
C ASN A 174 -12.70 -27.24 0.65
N ALA A 175 -13.17 -26.77 -0.51
CA ALA A 175 -14.36 -27.29 -1.19
C ALA A 175 -14.16 -28.74 -1.68
N LEU A 176 -12.96 -29.08 -2.18
CA LEU A 176 -12.59 -30.45 -2.57
C LEU A 176 -12.51 -31.38 -1.35
N ILE A 177 -11.89 -30.95 -0.26
CA ILE A 177 -11.80 -31.73 0.99
C ILE A 177 -13.20 -32.01 1.58
N SER A 178 -14.09 -31.01 1.55
CA SER A 178 -15.49 -31.13 1.99
C SER A 178 -16.32 -32.11 1.13
N ARG A 179 -16.07 -32.16 -0.19
CA ARG A 179 -16.73 -33.14 -1.08
C ARG A 179 -16.19 -34.55 -0.88
N SER A 180 -14.87 -34.70 -0.69
CA SER A 180 -14.25 -36.01 -0.43
C SER A 180 -14.71 -36.59 0.90
N SER A 181 -14.87 -35.79 1.96
CA SER A 181 -15.37 -36.30 3.25
C SER A 181 -16.84 -36.76 3.19
N LYS A 182 -17.68 -36.07 2.40
CA LYS A 182 -19.07 -36.51 2.12
C LYS A 182 -19.13 -37.77 1.26
N LEU A 183 -18.18 -37.97 0.35
CA LEU A 183 -18.09 -39.20 -0.44
C LEU A 183 -17.63 -40.38 0.42
N ILE A 184 -16.63 -40.17 1.27
CA ILE A 184 -16.12 -41.18 2.21
C ILE A 184 -17.21 -41.59 3.22
N SER A 185 -18.01 -40.65 3.74
CA SER A 185 -19.11 -40.99 4.65
C SER A 185 -20.24 -41.77 3.97
N ARG A 186 -20.53 -41.49 2.70
CA ARG A 186 -21.48 -42.28 1.89
C ARG A 186 -20.96 -43.68 1.60
N PHE A 187 -19.67 -43.82 1.28
CA PHE A 187 -19.03 -45.12 1.09
C PHE A 187 -19.02 -45.95 2.38
N ALA A 188 -18.71 -45.34 3.54
CA ALA A 188 -18.76 -46.02 4.83
C ALA A 188 -20.18 -46.48 5.21
N LEU A 189 -21.22 -45.69 4.86
CA LEU A 189 -22.62 -46.06 5.07
C LEU A 189 -23.02 -47.26 4.18
N LEU A 190 -22.62 -47.23 2.91
CA LEU A 190 -22.83 -48.35 1.97
C LEU A 190 -22.15 -49.63 2.43
N GLN A 191 -20.93 -49.53 2.96
CA GLN A 191 -20.17 -50.68 3.45
C GLN A 191 -20.83 -51.31 4.71
N ARG A 192 -21.39 -50.48 5.61
CA ARG A 192 -22.18 -50.96 6.76
C ARG A 192 -23.50 -51.61 6.32
N LEU A 193 -24.18 -51.06 5.32
CA LEU A 193 -25.39 -51.66 4.76
C LEU A 193 -25.11 -53.01 4.08
N CYS A 194 -24.01 -53.13 3.34
CA CYS A 194 -23.59 -54.42 2.79
C CYS A 194 -23.26 -55.45 3.88
N HIS A 195 -22.57 -55.06 4.95
CA HIS A 195 -22.32 -55.94 6.10
C HIS A 195 -23.60 -56.36 6.83
N PHE A 196 -24.59 -55.47 6.94
CA PHE A 196 -25.89 -55.80 7.53
C PHE A 196 -26.71 -56.77 6.66
N MET A 197 -26.71 -56.58 5.33
CA MET A 197 -27.42 -57.48 4.41
C MET A 197 -26.75 -58.85 4.26
N LEU A 198 -25.43 -58.95 4.45
CA LEU A 198 -24.69 -60.21 4.39
C LEU A 198 -24.54 -60.90 5.76
N GLY A 199 -24.83 -60.20 6.86
CA GLY A 199 -24.79 -60.71 8.24
C GLY A 199 -26.06 -61.45 8.68
N GLY A 200 -26.80 -62.02 7.74
CA GLY A 200 -27.94 -62.88 8.03
C GLY A 200 -27.49 -64.30 8.39
N LYS A 201 -27.56 -64.62 9.68
CA LYS A 201 -27.59 -65.97 10.28
C LYS A 201 -26.28 -66.78 10.32
N THR A 202 -25.62 -66.68 11.46
CA THR A 202 -24.99 -67.83 12.15
C THR A 202 -25.34 -67.74 13.64
N GLY A 203 -26.59 -68.01 14.03
CA GLY A 203 -26.94 -69.25 14.73
C GLY A 203 -25.79 -69.90 15.53
N ARG A 204 -25.67 -69.61 16.82
CA ARG A 204 -26.28 -70.37 17.94
C ARG A 204 -26.16 -69.57 19.23
#